data_AF-A0A3B3C1H3-F1
#
_entry.id   AF-A0A3B3C1H3-F1
#
_cell.length_a   1.000
_cell.length_b   1.000
_cell.length_c   1.000
_cell.angle_alpha   90.00
_cell.angle_beta   90.00
_cell.angle_gamma   90.00
#
_symmetry.space_group_name_H-M   'P 1'
#
loop_
_entity.id
_entity.type
_entity.pdbx_description
1 polymer ?
#
loop_
_entity_poly.entity_id
_entity_poly.type
_entity_poly.pdbx_seq_one_letter_code
_entity_poly.pdbx_strand_id
1 'polypeptide(L)'
;MFRPFSPSPSTLLVPILLRLFILILPSAPAWSSFSHTPLSWTSPHDPCYHPDGRPRHCLSEFINAAYGVPVDASHSLRVHDTDGNVTTLTDLHNPNNLTCWMAHAGHDTGDWVLTLPLGRRFEITYISLQFCNQEEPPDPISLSILKSMDYGRSWRPMQHYSSDCVVHFQQPAQTIAQTRHQETDALCSDPRPFQKQKGGAVLAFSALDGRPSSPDFDYSPTLQDWVTATDIRIVFHQISKNLKAGSFERPKEAPRNDAISDLQVGGRCKCNGHASRCRRDDTGRAVCVCEHHTAGPDCDVCADFYVDRPWHRATPTHPNPCVACECNGHSNKCRFSMEVFLQSGRKSGGVCQKCRHNTAGRHCQYCQNGYTRDHSKALSHRKACQPCQCHPVGAVGRWCNQTSGQCLCRDGVTGLRCNRCAPGYKQGKSPLRPCIRNPPTTTLVKHTSEPNDERPGVLNSKNKETIELTAVCVCLVVLKVQVKGMERSGPWWQFSISVQVVFRTRSPSRVRRGPQSLWVPNRDLACGCPALHVGRTFLLIGAEDGERGWGPEESRLVADRSTLALQWREHWSPKLRAFRGQDKRGRCPSKSEALTPSTPNLSS
;
A
#
# COMPACT_ATOMS: atom_id res chain seq x y z
N MET A 1 40.94 -43.29 -31.42
CA MET A 1 40.52 -44.38 -30.51
C MET A 1 41.44 -44.39 -29.28
N PHE A 2 40.91 -44.72 -28.11
CA PHE A 2 41.60 -45.28 -26.92
C PHE A 2 42.95 -44.70 -26.41
N ARG A 3 42.86 -43.91 -25.34
CA ARG A 3 43.33 -44.22 -23.94
C ARG A 3 43.92 -45.64 -23.68
N PRO A 4 44.61 -45.90 -22.54
CA PRO A 4 45.51 -45.07 -21.72
C PRO A 4 46.66 -45.91 -21.06
N PHE A 5 47.14 -45.45 -19.88
CA PHE A 5 47.85 -46.14 -18.77
C PHE A 5 49.37 -45.93 -18.55
N SER A 6 49.67 -45.91 -17.24
CA SER A 6 50.90 -45.59 -16.48
C SER A 6 51.53 -46.89 -15.92
N PRO A 7 52.37 -46.97 -14.84
CA PRO A 7 53.11 -45.95 -14.05
C PRO A 7 54.60 -46.30 -13.65
N SER A 8 55.32 -45.31 -13.07
CA SER A 8 56.35 -45.43 -11.98
C SER A 8 57.62 -46.31 -12.19
N PRO A 9 58.60 -46.43 -11.25
CA PRO A 9 58.78 -45.78 -9.93
C PRO A 9 60.23 -45.28 -9.56
N SER A 10 60.37 -44.73 -8.34
CA SER A 10 61.55 -44.82 -7.41
C SER A 10 62.92 -44.16 -7.79
N THR A 11 63.39 -43.07 -7.15
CA THR A 11 64.12 -42.95 -5.83
C THR A 11 65.51 -43.63 -5.81
N LEU A 12 66.64 -43.09 -5.29
CA LEU A 12 66.94 -42.04 -4.28
C LEU A 12 68.29 -41.32 -4.55
N LEU A 13 68.48 -40.16 -3.89
CA LEU A 13 69.73 -39.55 -3.33
C LEU A 13 71.00 -39.37 -4.23
N VAL A 14 71.55 -38.17 -4.49
CA VAL A 14 72.20 -37.15 -3.59
C VAL A 14 73.63 -37.55 -3.15
N PRO A 15 74.68 -36.67 -3.20
CA PRO A 15 74.80 -35.38 -3.91
C PRO A 15 76.25 -34.88 -4.26
N ILE A 16 76.37 -33.56 -4.52
CA ILE A 16 77.53 -32.66 -4.29
C ILE A 16 78.76 -32.80 -5.23
N LEU A 17 78.82 -31.91 -6.22
CA LEU A 17 79.86 -30.88 -6.50
C LEU A 17 79.59 -30.34 -7.93
N LEU A 18 79.67 -29.08 -8.35
CA LEU A 18 79.83 -27.72 -7.80
C LEU A 18 80.40 -26.90 -9.00
N ARG A 19 79.90 -25.68 -9.24
CA ARG A 19 80.43 -24.66 -10.19
C ARG A 19 80.34 -24.96 -11.70
N LEU A 20 79.52 -24.16 -12.38
CA LEU A 20 80.10 -23.14 -13.28
C LEU A 20 79.41 -21.77 -13.10
N PHE A 21 80.19 -20.73 -13.33
CA PHE A 21 80.00 -19.31 -12.98
C PHE A 21 80.70 -18.53 -14.12
N ILE A 22 80.35 -17.32 -14.57
CA ILE A 22 79.48 -16.24 -14.07
C ILE A 22 78.84 -15.53 -15.32
N LEU A 23 78.01 -14.49 -15.13
CA LEU A 23 77.59 -13.44 -16.10
C LEU A 23 76.35 -13.77 -16.97
N ILE A 24 75.37 -12.88 -17.19
CA ILE A 24 75.29 -11.41 -17.05
C ILE A 24 73.98 -10.99 -16.31
N LEU A 25 74.05 -9.89 -15.54
CA LEU A 25 72.98 -9.31 -14.69
C LEU A 25 72.11 -8.26 -15.46
N PRO A 26 70.91 -7.82 -14.99
CA PRO A 26 70.89 -6.72 -14.00
C PRO A 26 69.69 -6.62 -13.01
N SER A 27 69.99 -6.00 -11.85
CA SER A 27 69.15 -5.14 -10.98
C SER A 27 67.70 -5.56 -10.62
N ALA A 28 67.48 -5.82 -9.33
CA ALA A 28 66.16 -6.03 -8.71
C ALA A 28 65.38 -4.73 -8.41
N PRO A 29 64.07 -4.82 -8.18
CA PRO A 29 63.34 -3.94 -7.28
C PRO A 29 63.15 -4.55 -5.88
N ALA A 30 62.93 -3.67 -4.91
CA ALA A 30 62.88 -3.89 -3.47
C ALA A 30 61.97 -5.02 -2.95
N TRP A 31 62.30 -5.52 -1.76
CA TRP A 31 61.39 -6.30 -0.92
C TRP A 31 60.13 -5.50 -0.60
N SER A 32 58.97 -5.96 -1.08
CA SER A 32 57.68 -5.56 -0.52
C SER A 32 57.27 -6.55 0.56
N SER A 33 57.14 -6.06 1.80
CA SER A 33 56.66 -6.84 2.95
C SER A 33 55.37 -7.59 2.61
N PHE A 34 55.31 -8.89 2.96
CA PHE A 34 54.07 -9.65 2.92
C PHE A 34 53.09 -9.08 3.94
N SER A 35 52.19 -8.20 3.50
CA SER A 35 50.99 -7.86 4.24
C SER A 35 50.09 -9.08 4.26
N HIS A 36 49.88 -9.66 5.44
CA HIS A 36 48.79 -10.61 5.67
C HIS A 36 47.46 -9.86 5.53
N THR A 37 46.94 -9.74 4.31
CA THR A 37 45.54 -9.39 4.10
C THR A 37 44.67 -10.51 4.66
N PRO A 38 43.79 -10.27 5.64
CA PRO A 38 42.83 -11.27 6.06
C PRO A 38 41.93 -11.61 4.86
N LEU A 39 41.60 -12.90 4.71
CA LEU A 39 40.73 -13.40 3.65
C LEU A 39 39.28 -12.90 3.86
N SER A 40 39.00 -11.69 3.38
CA SER A 40 37.66 -11.14 3.34
C SER A 40 36.82 -11.86 2.29
N TRP A 41 35.92 -12.74 2.74
CA TRP A 41 34.87 -13.36 1.89
C TRP A 41 33.73 -12.37 1.56
N THR A 42 34.08 -11.15 1.17
CA THR A 42 33.15 -10.14 0.69
C THR A 42 33.04 -10.22 -0.82
N SER A 43 31.99 -10.88 -1.32
CA SER A 43 31.54 -10.72 -2.70
C SER A 43 31.38 -9.23 -3.03
N PRO A 44 31.81 -8.74 -4.20
CA PRO A 44 31.61 -7.34 -4.61
C PRO A 44 30.14 -7.00 -4.92
N HIS A 45 29.23 -7.98 -4.83
CA HIS A 45 27.80 -7.81 -5.08
C HIS A 45 27.03 -7.57 -3.77
N ASP A 46 26.12 -6.60 -3.77
CA ASP A 46 25.24 -6.32 -2.64
C ASP A 46 24.37 -7.57 -2.31
N PRO A 47 24.47 -8.11 -1.08
CA PRO A 47 23.70 -9.29 -0.70
C PRO A 47 22.19 -9.04 -0.54
N CYS A 48 21.66 -7.83 -0.76
CA CYS A 48 20.22 -7.59 -0.95
C CYS A 48 19.70 -7.89 -2.36
N TYR A 49 20.58 -8.20 -3.33
CA TYR A 49 20.17 -8.55 -4.69
C TYR A 49 20.80 -9.85 -5.17
N HIS A 50 20.11 -10.53 -6.09
CA HIS A 50 20.68 -11.57 -6.93
C HIS A 50 21.62 -10.94 -7.97
N PRO A 51 22.56 -11.71 -8.57
CA PRO A 51 23.44 -11.20 -9.64
C PRO A 51 22.72 -10.65 -10.88
N ASP A 52 21.43 -10.99 -11.07
CA ASP A 52 20.56 -10.47 -12.13
C ASP A 52 19.78 -9.19 -11.73
N GLY A 53 20.05 -8.64 -10.55
CA GLY A 53 19.40 -7.44 -10.02
C GLY A 53 18.03 -7.67 -9.39
N ARG A 54 17.52 -8.91 -9.30
CA ARG A 54 16.28 -9.17 -8.54
C ARG A 54 16.53 -9.04 -7.03
N PRO A 55 15.65 -8.36 -6.27
CA PRO A 55 15.80 -8.22 -4.83
C PRO A 55 15.63 -9.57 -4.12
N ARG A 56 16.30 -9.74 -2.98
CA ARG A 56 16.26 -10.96 -2.14
C ARG A 56 16.37 -10.58 -0.67
N HIS A 57 15.85 -11.42 0.22
CA HIS A 57 15.98 -11.20 1.67
C HIS A 57 17.44 -11.01 2.10
N CYS A 58 17.72 -9.93 2.85
CA CYS A 58 19.05 -9.63 3.38
C CYS A 58 18.97 -9.16 4.83
N LEU A 59 19.91 -9.63 5.64
CA LEU A 59 20.03 -9.28 7.05
C LEU A 59 21.36 -8.57 7.30
N SER A 60 21.36 -7.65 8.28
CA SER A 60 22.58 -7.04 8.77
C SER A 60 23.49 -8.06 9.45
N GLU A 61 24.79 -7.77 9.51
CA GLU A 61 25.77 -8.60 10.21
C GLU A 61 25.39 -8.83 11.68
N PHE A 62 25.79 -9.99 12.23
CA PHE A 62 25.58 -10.31 13.63
C PHE A 62 26.69 -9.67 14.46
N ILE A 63 26.33 -8.92 15.50
CA ILE A 63 27.29 -8.18 16.34
C ILE A 63 26.95 -8.34 17.83
N ASN A 64 27.96 -8.15 18.69
CA ASN A 64 27.72 -7.78 20.08
C ASN A 64 27.34 -6.28 20.11
N ALA A 65 26.06 -5.99 20.31
CA ALA A 65 25.52 -4.63 20.36
C ALA A 65 25.92 -3.87 21.65
N ALA A 66 26.43 -4.57 22.66
CA ALA A 66 26.97 -3.95 23.87
C ALA A 66 28.40 -3.42 23.70
N TYR A 67 29.17 -3.95 22.74
CA TYR A 67 30.62 -3.69 22.65
C TYR A 67 30.96 -2.20 22.48
N GLY A 68 31.76 -1.68 23.41
CA GLY A 68 32.17 -0.28 23.47
C GLY A 68 31.04 0.70 23.86
N VAL A 69 29.89 0.21 24.33
CA VAL A 69 28.78 1.04 24.82
C VAL A 69 28.89 1.17 26.34
N PRO A 70 28.88 2.39 26.90
CA PRO A 70 28.92 2.59 28.35
C PRO A 70 27.65 2.04 29.02
N VAL A 71 27.84 1.32 30.13
CA VAL A 71 26.76 0.84 31.00
C VAL A 71 26.55 1.85 32.14
N ASP A 72 25.29 2.14 32.45
CA ASP A 72 24.91 2.89 33.65
C ASP A 72 24.65 1.91 34.80
N ALA A 73 25.47 1.95 35.85
CA ALA A 73 25.37 1.08 37.01
C ALA A 73 24.88 1.87 38.23
N SER A 74 23.72 1.48 38.77
CA SER A 74 23.04 2.20 39.84
C SER A 74 22.50 1.26 40.92
N HIS A 75 22.44 1.75 42.16
CA HIS A 75 21.90 1.01 43.30
C HIS A 75 20.57 1.63 43.77
N SER A 76 19.52 0.82 43.91
CA SER A 76 18.13 1.31 44.05
C SER A 76 17.86 2.19 45.28
N LEU A 77 18.69 2.10 46.32
CA LEU A 77 18.57 2.87 47.56
C LEU A 77 19.56 4.05 47.67
N ARG A 78 20.51 4.20 46.73
CA ARG A 78 21.58 5.22 46.82
C ARG A 78 21.65 6.08 45.57
N VAL A 79 20.98 7.23 45.62
CA VAL A 79 20.99 8.26 44.56
C VAL A 79 22.40 8.83 44.28
N HIS A 80 23.34 8.64 45.21
CA HIS A 80 24.73 9.12 45.10
C HIS A 80 25.78 8.03 44.75
N ASP A 81 25.43 6.74 44.74
CA ASP A 81 26.30 5.67 44.22
C ASP A 81 25.83 5.29 42.80
N THR A 82 26.11 6.19 41.85
CA THR A 82 25.96 5.95 40.41
C THR A 82 27.33 5.88 39.75
N ASP A 83 27.77 4.66 39.43
CA ASP A 83 28.92 4.42 38.55
C ASP A 83 28.46 4.70 37.11
N GLY A 84 28.39 5.98 36.76
CA GLY A 84 27.99 6.42 35.43
C GLY A 84 29.08 6.14 34.38
N ASN A 85 28.71 5.45 33.31
CA ASN A 85 29.56 5.06 32.18
C ASN A 85 30.64 3.99 32.49
N VAL A 86 30.25 2.89 33.12
CA VAL A 86 31.09 1.68 33.23
C VAL A 86 31.36 1.12 31.83
N THR A 87 32.62 1.11 31.41
CA THR A 87 33.07 0.51 30.14
C THR A 87 33.74 -0.86 30.32
N THR A 88 34.11 -1.24 31.54
CA THR A 88 34.75 -2.54 31.87
C THR A 88 33.80 -3.74 31.84
N LEU A 89 32.54 -3.51 31.48
CA LEU A 89 31.53 -4.55 31.21
C LEU A 89 31.40 -4.83 29.71
N THR A 90 31.97 -4.00 28.84
CA THR A 90 31.69 -3.97 27.40
C THR A 90 32.94 -3.69 26.56
N ASP A 91 34.12 -3.80 27.17
CA ASP A 91 35.42 -3.63 26.54
C ASP A 91 35.87 -4.88 25.77
N LEU A 92 37.14 -4.95 25.39
CA LEU A 92 37.70 -6.10 24.67
C LEU A 92 38.01 -7.23 25.66
N HIS A 93 37.01 -8.08 25.93
CA HIS A 93 37.14 -9.20 26.84
C HIS A 93 38.33 -10.12 26.47
N ASN A 94 39.26 -10.29 27.40
CA ASN A 94 40.44 -11.15 27.27
C ASN A 94 40.45 -12.20 28.37
N PRO A 95 40.19 -13.50 28.07
CA PRO A 95 40.17 -14.58 29.05
C PRO A 95 41.45 -14.76 29.88
N ASN A 96 42.60 -14.22 29.44
CA ASN A 96 43.87 -14.30 30.16
C ASN A 96 44.16 -13.06 31.03
N ASN A 97 43.40 -11.97 30.86
CA ASN A 97 43.55 -10.72 31.61
C ASN A 97 42.18 -10.06 31.74
N LEU A 98 41.40 -10.55 32.71
CA LEU A 98 40.01 -10.15 32.93
C LEU A 98 39.95 -8.73 33.51
N THR A 99 39.24 -7.85 32.83
CA THR A 99 38.63 -6.66 33.42
C THR A 99 37.38 -7.07 34.18
N CYS A 100 37.10 -6.42 35.31
CA CYS A 100 35.98 -6.76 36.18
C CYS A 100 35.36 -5.49 36.76
N TRP A 101 34.08 -5.26 36.48
CA TRP A 101 33.27 -4.36 37.30
C TRP A 101 32.85 -5.09 38.58
N MET A 102 32.85 -4.39 39.71
CA MET A 102 32.45 -4.92 41.01
C MET A 102 31.43 -3.98 41.63
N ALA A 103 30.32 -4.53 42.14
CA ALA A 103 29.37 -3.72 42.89
C ALA A 103 29.97 -3.25 44.24
N HIS A 104 29.70 -2.00 44.61
CA HIS A 104 30.22 -1.42 45.84
C HIS A 104 29.53 -2.00 47.09
N ALA A 105 30.31 -2.45 48.07
CA ALA A 105 29.79 -3.13 49.26
C ALA A 105 29.13 -2.15 50.26
N GLY A 106 27.82 -1.94 50.11
CA GLY A 106 26.97 -1.35 51.14
C GLY A 106 26.39 -2.43 52.07
N HIS A 107 26.06 -2.05 53.30
CA HIS A 107 25.34 -2.91 54.27
C HIS A 107 23.82 -2.97 53.99
N ASP A 108 23.40 -2.47 52.83
CA ASP A 108 22.01 -2.11 52.51
C ASP A 108 21.28 -3.26 51.81
N THR A 109 19.95 -3.14 51.71
CA THR A 109 19.05 -4.16 51.17
C THR A 109 18.47 -3.75 49.81
N GLY A 110 19.33 -3.30 48.90
CA GLY A 110 18.95 -2.70 47.62
C GLY A 110 19.25 -3.59 46.41
N ASP A 111 18.62 -3.23 45.29
CA ASP A 111 18.82 -3.93 44.02
C ASP A 111 19.89 -3.19 43.20
N TRP A 112 20.80 -3.95 42.56
CA TRP A 112 21.76 -3.40 41.61
C TRP A 112 21.20 -3.46 40.20
N VAL A 113 21.22 -2.32 39.50
CA VAL A 113 20.61 -2.12 38.19
C VAL A 113 21.67 -1.67 37.19
N LEU A 114 21.98 -2.55 36.24
CA LEU A 114 22.79 -2.24 35.07
C LEU A 114 21.86 -1.88 33.91
N THR A 115 22.01 -0.69 33.31
CA THR A 115 21.25 -0.24 32.14
C THR A 115 22.19 0.01 30.96
N LEU A 116 21.90 -0.64 29.83
CA LEU A 116 22.68 -0.58 28.59
C LEU A 116 21.83 0.00 27.44
N PRO A 117 22.07 1.24 27.01
CA PRO A 117 21.35 1.87 25.90
C PRO A 117 21.97 1.51 24.54
N LEU A 118 21.27 0.72 23.71
CA LEU A 118 21.80 0.27 22.42
C LEU A 118 21.73 1.35 21.31
N GLY A 119 21.06 2.48 21.58
CA GLY A 119 20.97 3.65 20.70
C GLY A 119 20.10 3.48 19.43
N ARG A 120 19.67 2.26 19.10
CA ARG A 120 18.70 1.92 18.04
C ARG A 120 17.93 0.65 18.41
N ARG A 121 16.96 0.25 17.59
CA ARG A 121 16.34 -1.09 17.69
C ARG A 121 17.23 -2.20 17.14
N PHE A 122 17.43 -3.23 17.95
CA PHE A 122 18.06 -4.50 17.58
C PHE A 122 17.06 -5.65 17.71
N GLU A 123 17.25 -6.68 16.88
CA GLU A 123 16.65 -8.01 17.06
C GLU A 123 17.65 -8.86 17.87
N ILE A 124 17.37 -9.00 19.17
CA ILE A 124 18.24 -9.67 20.15
C ILE A 124 18.12 -11.18 20.02
N THR A 125 19.25 -11.87 19.82
CA THR A 125 19.32 -13.33 19.82
C THR A 125 19.67 -13.87 21.19
N TYR A 126 20.67 -13.29 21.85
CA TYR A 126 21.06 -13.66 23.20
C TYR A 126 21.56 -12.46 24.03
N ILE A 127 21.54 -12.62 25.35
CA ILE A 127 22.20 -11.76 26.32
C ILE A 127 23.02 -12.67 27.22
N SER A 128 24.30 -12.37 27.44
CA SER A 128 25.16 -13.18 28.31
C SER A 128 25.97 -12.34 29.28
N LEU A 129 26.11 -12.85 30.50
CA LEU A 129 26.89 -12.30 31.59
C LEU A 129 27.99 -13.30 31.96
N GLN A 130 29.25 -12.87 32.01
CA GLN A 130 30.35 -13.68 32.50
C GLN A 130 30.85 -13.15 33.85
N PHE A 131 30.75 -13.97 34.89
CA PHE A 131 31.23 -13.63 36.23
C PHE A 131 32.76 -13.79 36.31
N CYS A 132 33.42 -12.97 37.12
CA CYS A 132 34.88 -13.00 37.29
C CYS A 132 35.40 -14.25 38.05
N ASN A 133 34.54 -14.88 38.86
CA ASN A 133 34.89 -16.05 39.65
C ASN A 133 34.78 -17.32 38.79
N GLN A 134 35.76 -18.23 38.94
CA GLN A 134 35.76 -19.53 38.22
C GLN A 134 34.93 -20.61 38.92
N GLU A 135 34.59 -20.40 40.19
CA GLU A 135 33.69 -21.26 40.98
C GLU A 135 32.25 -20.75 40.84
N GLU A 136 31.27 -21.65 40.97
CA GLU A 136 29.87 -21.24 40.95
C GLU A 136 29.55 -20.38 42.18
N PRO A 137 28.74 -19.31 42.05
CA PRO A 137 28.41 -18.42 43.15
C PRO A 137 27.76 -19.19 44.30
N PRO A 138 28.30 -19.14 45.54
CA PRO A 138 27.85 -19.99 46.65
C PRO A 138 26.48 -19.61 47.22
N ASP A 139 26.10 -18.33 47.14
CA ASP A 139 24.73 -17.88 47.42
C ASP A 139 23.87 -17.92 46.15
N PRO A 140 22.56 -18.25 46.24
CA PRO A 140 21.66 -18.21 45.09
C PRO A 140 21.59 -16.80 44.47
N ILE A 141 21.45 -16.75 43.14
CA ILE A 141 21.28 -15.50 42.39
C ILE A 141 19.80 -15.33 42.04
N SER A 142 19.25 -14.15 42.37
CA SER A 142 17.96 -13.69 41.85
C SER A 142 18.20 -12.53 40.87
N LEU A 143 17.79 -12.70 39.62
CA LEU A 143 18.08 -11.76 38.53
C LEU A 143 16.87 -11.58 37.62
N SER A 144 16.60 -10.34 37.20
CA SER A 144 15.66 -10.04 36.13
C SER A 144 16.38 -9.40 34.94
N ILE A 145 16.12 -9.92 33.73
CA ILE A 145 16.50 -9.28 32.47
C ILE A 145 15.25 -8.57 31.93
N LEU A 146 15.36 -7.27 31.67
CA LEU A 146 14.32 -6.42 31.09
C LEU A 146 14.82 -5.75 29.81
N LYS A 147 13.87 -5.32 28.98
CA LYS A 147 14.10 -4.55 27.75
C LYS A 147 13.18 -3.34 27.67
N SER A 148 13.63 -2.32 26.97
CA SER A 148 12.80 -1.24 26.42
C SER A 148 12.66 -1.39 24.89
N MET A 149 11.61 -0.83 24.31
CA MET A 149 11.47 -0.62 22.85
C MET A 149 11.35 0.86 22.45
N ASP A 150 11.41 1.75 23.44
CA ASP A 150 11.02 3.15 23.37
C ASP A 150 12.07 4.08 24.00
N TYR A 151 13.34 3.66 23.96
CA TYR A 151 14.51 4.41 24.43
C TYR A 151 14.45 4.69 25.94
N GLY A 152 14.33 3.61 26.72
CA GLY A 152 14.37 3.59 28.18
C GLY A 152 13.11 4.08 28.91
N ARG A 153 12.03 4.45 28.19
CA ARG A 153 10.82 5.04 28.80
C ARG A 153 9.93 4.01 29.48
N SER A 154 9.73 2.85 28.85
CA SER A 154 9.03 1.70 29.43
C SER A 154 9.90 0.46 29.42
N TRP A 155 9.67 -0.40 30.42
CA TRP A 155 10.46 -1.59 30.67
C TRP A 155 9.54 -2.79 30.80
N ARG A 156 9.86 -3.86 30.07
CA ARG A 156 9.15 -5.14 30.10
C ARG A 156 10.14 -6.28 30.37
N PRO A 157 9.82 -7.23 31.25
CA PRO A 157 10.72 -8.34 31.52
C PRO A 157 10.88 -9.25 30.29
N MET A 158 12.04 -9.88 30.18
CA MET A 158 12.37 -10.93 29.20
C MET A 158 12.48 -12.30 29.87
N GLN A 159 13.15 -12.33 31.02
CA GLN A 159 13.53 -13.53 31.74
C GLN A 159 13.75 -13.18 33.21
N HIS A 160 13.33 -14.09 34.08
CA HIS A 160 13.68 -14.10 35.49
C HIS A 160 14.54 -15.33 35.79
N TYR A 161 15.49 -15.19 36.71
CA TYR A 161 16.32 -16.27 37.20
C TYR A 161 16.27 -16.27 38.73
N SER A 162 15.94 -17.42 39.33
CA SER A 162 15.93 -17.62 40.78
C SER A 162 15.91 -19.12 41.09
N SER A 163 16.54 -19.52 42.20
CA SER A 163 16.37 -20.88 42.74
C SER A 163 14.96 -21.14 43.30
N ASP A 164 14.21 -20.08 43.62
CA ASP A 164 12.81 -20.13 43.99
C ASP A 164 12.02 -19.03 43.26
N CYS A 165 11.47 -19.39 42.10
CA CYS A 165 10.66 -18.50 41.28
C CYS A 165 9.33 -18.11 41.93
N VAL A 166 8.77 -18.97 42.77
CA VAL A 166 7.44 -18.76 43.37
C VAL A 166 7.54 -17.72 44.48
N VAL A 167 8.57 -17.81 45.32
CA VAL A 167 8.82 -16.84 46.40
C VAL A 167 9.26 -15.48 45.87
N HIS A 168 10.19 -15.43 44.91
CA HIS A 168 10.79 -14.17 44.46
C HIS A 168 10.01 -13.44 43.36
N PHE A 169 9.35 -14.18 42.44
CA PHE A 169 8.70 -13.60 41.26
C PHE A 169 7.20 -13.94 41.14
N GLN A 170 6.65 -14.74 42.07
CA GLN A 170 5.25 -15.19 42.04
C GLN A 170 4.91 -15.97 40.75
N GLN A 171 5.92 -16.61 40.16
CA GLN A 171 5.84 -17.37 38.91
C GLN A 171 6.28 -18.83 39.13
N PRO A 172 5.71 -19.81 38.40
CA PRO A 172 6.22 -21.17 38.39
C PRO A 172 7.60 -21.22 37.71
N ALA A 173 8.45 -22.15 38.14
CA ALA A 173 9.70 -22.46 37.44
C ALA A 173 9.39 -23.12 36.09
N GLN A 174 9.78 -22.48 35.00
CA GLN A 174 9.40 -22.81 33.63
C GLN A 174 10.45 -22.29 32.63
N THR A 175 10.90 -23.15 31.71
CA THR A 175 11.86 -22.79 30.65
C THR A 175 11.24 -22.72 29.24
N ILE A 176 10.02 -23.24 29.07
CA ILE A 176 9.32 -23.35 27.78
C ILE A 176 7.93 -22.76 27.91
N ALA A 177 7.54 -21.86 27.01
CA ALA A 177 6.17 -21.34 26.91
C ALA A 177 5.23 -22.44 26.41
N GLN A 178 4.21 -22.80 27.19
CA GLN A 178 3.31 -23.93 26.87
C GLN A 178 2.40 -23.64 25.68
N THR A 179 2.13 -22.37 25.39
CA THR A 179 1.20 -21.95 24.33
C THR A 179 1.77 -20.77 23.53
N ARG A 180 1.31 -20.62 22.28
CA ARG A 180 1.66 -19.47 21.43
C ARG A 180 1.29 -18.12 22.04
N HIS A 181 0.28 -18.07 22.91
CA HIS A 181 -0.13 -16.84 23.59
C HIS A 181 0.87 -16.40 24.68
N GLN A 182 1.63 -17.34 25.25
CA GLN A 182 2.63 -17.10 26.29
C GLN A 182 4.05 -16.88 25.72
N GLU A 183 4.19 -16.79 24.40
CA GLU A 183 5.48 -16.58 23.74
C GLU A 183 6.15 -15.24 24.10
N THR A 184 5.35 -14.25 24.51
CA THR A 184 5.80 -12.92 24.95
C THR A 184 5.88 -12.78 26.47
N ASP A 185 5.66 -13.85 27.23
CA ASP A 185 5.70 -13.78 28.68
C ASP A 185 7.12 -14.02 29.18
N ALA A 186 7.55 -13.24 30.17
CA ALA A 186 8.80 -13.52 30.87
C ALA A 186 8.64 -14.79 31.70
N LEU A 187 9.51 -15.76 31.46
CA LEU A 187 9.56 -17.02 32.19
C LEU A 187 10.55 -16.90 33.36
N CYS A 188 10.44 -17.77 34.35
CA CYS A 188 11.39 -17.85 35.46
C CYS A 188 12.03 -19.23 35.54
N SER A 189 13.34 -19.34 35.67
CA SER A 189 14.04 -20.62 35.83
C SER A 189 15.22 -20.54 36.79
N ASP A 190 15.69 -21.67 37.30
CA ASP A 190 16.98 -21.71 38.02
C ASP A 190 18.11 -21.46 37.00
N PRO A 191 19.05 -20.52 37.25
CA PRO A 191 20.18 -20.27 36.36
C PRO A 191 21.26 -21.37 36.37
N ARG A 192 21.15 -22.38 37.24
CA ARG A 192 22.17 -23.43 37.43
C ARG A 192 21.87 -24.71 36.63
N PRO A 193 22.89 -25.48 36.21
CA PRO A 193 24.32 -25.20 36.38
C PRO A 193 24.79 -24.09 35.41
N PHE A 194 25.72 -23.25 35.85
CA PHE A 194 26.28 -22.22 34.98
C PHE A 194 27.19 -22.85 33.91
N GLN A 195 27.21 -22.29 32.70
CA GLN A 195 28.11 -22.77 31.68
C GLN A 195 29.54 -22.32 31.99
N LYS A 196 30.44 -23.28 32.23
CA LYS A 196 31.86 -22.99 32.53
C LYS A 196 32.61 -22.66 31.24
N GLN A 197 33.21 -21.47 31.18
CA GLN A 197 34.07 -21.02 30.09
C GLN A 197 35.47 -20.70 30.61
N LYS A 198 36.45 -20.54 29.70
CA LYS A 198 37.77 -20.04 30.09
C LYS A 198 37.62 -18.59 30.58
N GLY A 199 37.77 -18.38 31.89
CA GLY A 199 37.66 -17.07 32.52
C GLY A 199 36.44 -16.87 33.43
N GLY A 200 35.54 -17.84 33.58
CA GLY A 200 34.45 -17.72 34.56
C GLY A 200 33.22 -18.59 34.32
N ALA A 201 32.25 -18.47 35.22
CA ALA A 201 30.89 -18.93 35.03
C ALA A 201 30.10 -17.98 34.11
N VAL A 202 29.34 -18.53 33.17
CA VAL A 202 28.51 -17.76 32.23
C VAL A 202 27.03 -18.05 32.44
N LEU A 203 26.23 -16.99 32.56
CA LEU A 203 24.78 -17.01 32.44
C LEU A 203 24.40 -16.53 31.04
N ALA A 204 23.66 -17.34 30.29
CA ALA A 204 23.20 -17.02 28.94
C ALA A 204 21.67 -17.11 28.84
N PHE A 205 21.06 -16.03 28.37
CA PHE A 205 19.65 -15.95 28.01
C PHE A 205 19.53 -15.96 26.48
N SER A 206 18.73 -16.88 25.93
CA SER A 206 18.39 -16.93 24.51
C SER A 206 16.95 -16.45 24.31
N ALA A 207 16.75 -15.43 23.47
CA ALA A 207 15.46 -14.76 23.36
C ALA A 207 14.35 -15.62 22.71
N LEU A 208 14.73 -16.62 21.90
CA LEU A 208 13.82 -17.50 21.18
C LEU A 208 13.77 -18.92 21.75
N ASP A 209 14.55 -19.23 22.79
CA ASP A 209 14.53 -20.56 23.40
C ASP A 209 13.21 -20.79 24.16
N GLY A 210 12.74 -22.04 24.13
CA GLY A 210 11.45 -22.42 24.70
C GLY A 210 10.21 -21.75 24.08
N ARG A 211 10.31 -21.10 22.92
CA ARG A 211 9.17 -20.41 22.26
C ARG A 211 8.62 -21.22 21.06
N PRO A 212 7.36 -21.71 21.09
CA PRO A 212 6.84 -22.62 20.05
C PRO A 212 6.93 -22.14 18.59
N SER A 213 6.80 -20.83 18.33
CA SER A 213 6.88 -20.26 16.96
C SER A 213 8.30 -19.86 16.53
N SER A 214 9.33 -20.19 17.32
CA SER A 214 10.74 -19.94 17.01
C SER A 214 11.20 -20.50 15.65
N PRO A 215 10.81 -21.73 15.22
CA PRO A 215 11.16 -22.24 13.89
C PRO A 215 10.61 -21.41 12.72
N ASP A 216 9.48 -20.73 12.93
CA ASP A 216 8.79 -19.88 11.95
C ASP A 216 9.02 -18.38 12.23
N PHE A 217 10.13 -18.01 12.90
CA PHE A 217 10.41 -16.64 13.35
C PHE A 217 10.20 -15.56 12.27
N ASP A 218 10.63 -15.82 11.03
CA ASP A 218 10.46 -14.88 9.90
C ASP A 218 9.01 -14.53 9.57
N TYR A 219 8.06 -15.36 9.99
CA TYR A 219 6.62 -15.20 9.80
C TYR A 219 5.85 -14.90 11.10
N SER A 220 6.51 -14.91 12.27
CA SER A 220 5.90 -14.59 13.58
C SER A 220 6.14 -13.12 13.98
N PRO A 221 5.19 -12.19 13.73
CA PRO A 221 5.34 -10.80 14.16
C PRO A 221 5.45 -10.69 15.68
N THR A 222 4.75 -11.56 16.42
CA THR A 222 4.81 -11.69 17.88
C THR A 222 6.24 -11.90 18.37
N LEU A 223 6.99 -12.82 17.76
CA LEU A 223 8.38 -13.08 18.16
C LEU A 223 9.34 -12.02 17.62
N GLN A 224 9.07 -11.42 16.45
CA GLN A 224 9.86 -10.29 15.93
C GLN A 224 9.80 -9.09 16.89
N ASP A 225 8.63 -8.76 17.42
CA ASP A 225 8.47 -7.72 18.42
C ASP A 225 8.90 -8.17 19.82
N TRP A 226 8.91 -9.47 20.12
CA TRP A 226 9.54 -10.00 21.34
C TRP A 226 11.05 -9.77 21.36
N VAL A 227 11.78 -10.17 20.31
CA VAL A 227 13.25 -9.99 20.24
C VAL A 227 13.67 -8.52 20.08
N THR A 228 12.74 -7.61 19.78
CA THR A 228 13.05 -6.20 19.59
C THR A 228 13.36 -5.50 20.92
N ALA A 229 14.53 -4.85 21.00
CA ALA A 229 14.91 -3.97 22.10
C ALA A 229 15.68 -2.72 21.61
N THR A 230 15.51 -1.60 22.32
CA THR A 230 16.36 -0.39 22.22
C THR A 230 17.38 -0.29 23.35
N ASP A 231 17.06 -0.88 24.50
CA ASP A 231 17.84 -0.81 25.73
C ASP A 231 17.64 -2.11 26.49
N ILE A 232 18.68 -2.58 27.16
CA ILE A 232 18.66 -3.74 28.04
C ILE A 232 18.88 -3.27 29.47
N ARG A 233 18.17 -3.87 30.43
CA ARG A 233 18.38 -3.65 31.86
C ARG A 233 18.47 -4.97 32.58
N ILE A 234 19.44 -5.08 33.47
CA ILE A 234 19.73 -6.28 34.24
C ILE A 234 19.66 -5.88 35.72
N VAL A 235 18.74 -6.50 36.46
CA VAL A 235 18.46 -6.18 37.86
C VAL A 235 18.84 -7.38 38.72
N PHE A 236 19.86 -7.22 39.54
CA PHE A 236 20.25 -8.18 40.57
C PHE A 236 19.42 -7.88 41.82
N HIS A 237 18.55 -8.81 42.19
CA HIS A 237 17.67 -8.68 43.34
C HIS A 237 18.35 -9.25 44.57
N GLN A 238 18.41 -8.47 45.65
CA GLN A 238 19.08 -8.93 46.87
C GLN A 238 18.23 -9.97 47.60
N ILE A 239 18.81 -11.16 47.82
CA ILE A 239 18.16 -12.21 48.60
C ILE A 239 18.32 -11.90 50.07
N SER A 240 17.21 -11.56 50.74
CA SER A 240 17.17 -11.38 52.18
C SER A 240 17.58 -12.67 52.89
N LYS A 241 18.81 -12.69 53.43
CA LYS A 241 19.27 -13.75 54.32
C LYS A 241 18.47 -13.65 55.61
N ASN A 242 17.41 -14.45 55.72
CA ASN A 242 16.71 -14.69 56.98
C ASN A 242 17.71 -15.24 58.00
N LEU A 243 18.25 -14.35 58.84
CA LEU A 243 19.14 -14.65 59.94
C LEU A 243 18.41 -15.55 60.95
N LYS A 244 18.52 -16.87 60.77
CA LYS A 244 18.35 -17.81 61.88
C LYS A 244 19.47 -17.54 62.87
N ALA A 245 19.17 -16.74 63.90
CA ALA A 245 20.06 -16.48 65.02
C ALA A 245 20.52 -17.81 65.64
N GLY A 246 21.81 -18.14 65.50
CA GLY A 246 22.23 -19.52 65.78
C GLY A 246 23.71 -19.88 65.70
N SER A 247 24.65 -18.93 65.65
CA SER A 247 26.07 -19.17 66.02
C SER A 247 26.90 -17.89 66.07
N PHE A 248 27.69 -17.73 67.14
CA PHE A 248 28.71 -16.68 67.25
C PHE A 248 30.05 -17.19 66.69
N GLU A 249 30.15 -17.29 65.36
CA GLU A 249 31.45 -17.38 64.69
C GLU A 249 31.62 -16.15 63.80
N ARG A 250 32.82 -15.56 63.80
CA ARG A 250 33.13 -14.44 62.90
C ARG A 250 33.04 -14.96 61.47
N PRO A 251 32.21 -14.36 60.59
CA PRO A 251 32.23 -14.72 59.19
C PRO A 251 33.63 -14.45 58.65
N LYS A 252 34.30 -15.49 58.14
CA LYS A 252 35.31 -15.27 57.11
C LYS A 252 34.58 -14.57 55.96
N GLU A 253 35.15 -13.48 55.43
CA GLU A 253 34.53 -12.78 54.30
C GLU A 253 34.23 -13.79 53.18
N ALA A 254 32.95 -13.99 52.88
CA ALA A 254 32.54 -14.85 51.79
C ALA A 254 33.00 -14.22 50.47
N PRO A 255 33.48 -15.01 49.50
CA PRO A 255 33.86 -14.49 48.19
C PRO A 255 32.63 -13.83 47.55
N ARG A 256 32.79 -12.56 47.15
CA ARG A 256 31.69 -11.67 46.78
C ARG A 256 31.14 -12.08 45.40
N ASN A 257 29.81 -12.13 45.28
CA ASN A 257 29.10 -12.54 44.06
C ASN A 257 29.01 -11.43 42.99
N ASP A 258 29.59 -10.27 43.26
CA ASP A 258 29.19 -9.01 42.64
C ASP A 258 30.14 -8.54 41.52
N ALA A 259 30.96 -9.46 41.00
CA ALA A 259 32.02 -9.19 40.03
C ALA A 259 31.70 -9.76 38.64
N ILE A 260 31.51 -8.88 37.66
CA ILE A 260 31.16 -9.21 36.27
C ILE A 260 32.28 -8.75 35.33
N SER A 261 32.72 -9.65 34.45
CA SER A 261 33.84 -9.45 33.52
C SER A 261 33.45 -9.18 32.07
N ASP A 262 32.18 -9.44 31.71
CA ASP A 262 31.66 -9.20 30.36
C ASP A 262 30.12 -9.22 30.36
N LEU A 263 29.54 -8.30 29.59
CA LEU A 263 28.13 -8.23 29.24
C LEU A 263 28.01 -8.16 27.71
N GLN A 264 27.55 -9.24 27.10
CA GLN A 264 27.27 -9.28 25.67
C GLN A 264 25.77 -9.23 25.38
N VAL A 265 25.41 -8.50 24.33
CA VAL A 265 24.07 -8.47 23.76
C VAL A 265 24.18 -8.83 22.28
N GLY A 266 24.09 -10.13 21.99
CA GLY A 266 24.24 -10.67 20.65
C GLY A 266 22.97 -10.49 19.81
N GLY A 267 23.07 -9.80 18.67
CA GLY A 267 21.92 -9.57 17.80
C GLY A 267 22.26 -8.96 16.45
N ARG A 268 21.22 -8.50 15.74
CA ARG A 268 21.31 -7.81 14.44
C ARG A 268 20.53 -6.50 14.50
N CYS A 269 20.91 -5.50 13.70
CA CYS A 269 20.07 -4.30 13.56
C CYS A 269 18.69 -4.68 13.05
N LYS A 270 17.61 -4.14 13.64
CA LYS A 270 16.25 -4.30 13.11
C LYS A 270 16.10 -3.50 11.80
N CYS A 271 16.39 -4.15 10.68
CA CYS A 271 16.25 -3.58 9.33
C CYS A 271 15.16 -4.29 8.50
N ASN A 272 14.29 -5.07 9.14
CA ASN A 272 13.13 -5.73 8.53
C ASN A 272 13.42 -6.58 7.26
N GLY A 273 14.65 -7.10 7.12
CA GLY A 273 15.06 -7.88 5.95
C GLY A 273 15.39 -7.05 4.69
N HIS A 274 15.50 -5.72 4.83
CA HIS A 274 15.75 -4.76 3.74
C HIS A 274 17.10 -4.02 3.87
N ALA A 275 18.04 -4.49 4.70
CA ALA A 275 19.39 -3.95 4.71
C ALA A 275 20.41 -5.02 5.12
N SER A 276 21.54 -5.03 4.40
CA SER A 276 22.68 -5.91 4.64
C SER A 276 23.70 -5.36 5.64
N ARG A 277 23.59 -4.08 6.02
CA ARG A 277 24.56 -3.39 6.88
C ARG A 277 23.95 -2.19 7.60
N CYS A 278 24.60 -1.81 8.71
CA CYS A 278 24.33 -0.59 9.44
C CYS A 278 25.52 0.38 9.33
N ARG A 279 25.21 1.68 9.23
CA ARG A 279 26.18 2.78 9.27
C ARG A 279 25.91 3.63 10.51
N ARG A 280 26.94 4.19 11.15
CA ARG A 280 26.72 5.27 12.14
C ARG A 280 26.36 6.58 11.41
N ASP A 281 25.28 7.21 11.85
CA ASP A 281 24.88 8.54 11.39
C ASP A 281 25.79 9.63 11.99
N ASP A 282 25.54 10.88 11.62
CA ASP A 282 26.37 12.02 12.01
C ASP A 282 26.22 12.36 13.51
N THR A 283 25.25 11.74 14.20
CA THR A 283 25.08 11.78 15.66
C THR A 283 25.61 10.52 16.36
N GLY A 284 26.30 9.64 15.62
CA GLY A 284 26.91 8.40 16.12
C GLY A 284 25.96 7.19 16.19
N ARG A 285 24.67 7.34 15.88
CA ARG A 285 23.67 6.26 16.04
C ARG A 285 23.73 5.29 14.87
N ALA A 286 23.58 3.99 15.12
CA ALA A 286 23.53 3.00 14.05
C ALA A 286 22.18 3.06 13.29
N VAL A 287 22.24 3.35 11.99
CA VAL A 287 21.09 3.45 11.07
C VAL A 287 21.23 2.39 9.96
N CYS A 288 20.13 1.78 9.52
CA CYS A 288 20.17 0.79 8.44
C CYS A 288 20.52 1.48 7.10
N VAL A 289 21.35 0.83 6.29
CA VAL A 289 21.51 1.24 4.89
C VAL A 289 20.43 0.56 4.07
N CYS A 290 19.26 1.20 4.00
CA CYS A 290 18.05 0.59 3.45
C CYS A 290 18.09 0.40 1.93
N GLU A 291 17.78 -0.82 1.52
CA GLU A 291 17.64 -1.27 0.14
C GLU A 291 16.17 -1.53 -0.19
N HIS A 292 15.88 -2.20 -1.32
CA HIS A 292 14.51 -2.57 -1.73
C HIS A 292 13.55 -1.37 -1.88
N HIS A 293 14.09 -0.16 -2.07
CA HIS A 293 13.38 1.12 -2.05
C HIS A 293 12.60 1.39 -0.75
N THR A 294 13.11 0.87 0.37
CA THR A 294 12.63 1.22 1.72
C THR A 294 13.38 2.44 2.28
N ALA A 295 12.85 3.00 3.35
CA ALA A 295 13.39 4.15 4.07
C ALA A 295 13.00 4.07 5.56
N GLY A 296 13.45 5.03 6.36
CA GLY A 296 13.32 5.01 7.82
C GLY A 296 14.53 4.36 8.51
N PRO A 297 14.66 4.51 9.85
CA PRO A 297 15.83 4.01 10.58
C PRO A 297 15.90 2.47 10.65
N ASP A 298 14.74 1.81 10.57
CA ASP A 298 14.56 0.37 10.61
C ASP A 298 14.12 -0.21 9.24
N CYS A 299 14.19 0.60 8.16
CA CYS A 299 13.66 0.26 6.83
C CYS A 299 12.16 -0.12 6.84
N ASP A 300 11.40 0.54 7.71
CA ASP A 300 10.02 0.27 8.10
C ASP A 300 8.96 1.05 7.30
N VAL A 301 9.40 1.90 6.37
CA VAL A 301 8.52 2.60 5.41
C VAL A 301 9.05 2.47 3.98
N CYS A 302 8.18 2.68 2.99
CA CYS A 302 8.63 2.82 1.59
C CYS A 302 9.25 4.20 1.36
N ALA A 303 10.28 4.26 0.51
CA ALA A 303 10.86 5.51 0.05
C ALA A 303 9.84 6.37 -0.72
N ASP A 304 10.08 7.68 -0.75
CA ASP A 304 9.31 8.63 -1.57
C ASP A 304 9.17 8.12 -3.01
N PHE A 305 7.95 8.20 -3.56
CA PHE A 305 7.57 7.69 -4.88
C PHE A 305 7.44 6.15 -5.03
N TYR A 306 7.88 5.35 -4.06
CA TYR A 306 7.77 3.88 -4.07
C TYR A 306 6.56 3.32 -3.29
N VAL A 307 5.48 4.10 -3.27
CA VAL A 307 4.24 3.82 -2.51
C VAL A 307 3.10 3.28 -3.38
N ASP A 308 3.42 2.49 -4.42
CA ASP A 308 2.38 1.86 -5.25
C ASP A 308 1.64 0.72 -4.53
N ARG A 309 2.27 0.08 -3.54
CA ARG A 309 1.67 -0.94 -2.66
C ARG A 309 2.07 -0.72 -1.20
N PRO A 310 1.37 -1.32 -0.22
CA PRO A 310 1.79 -1.26 1.18
C PRO A 310 3.20 -1.81 1.39
N TRP A 311 3.90 -1.27 2.38
CA TRP A 311 5.15 -1.82 2.88
C TRP A 311 4.90 -3.16 3.61
N HIS A 312 5.85 -4.09 3.50
CA HIS A 312 5.87 -5.36 4.23
C HIS A 312 7.32 -5.77 4.50
N ARG A 313 7.61 -6.30 5.70
CA ARG A 313 8.90 -6.95 6.04
C ARG A 313 9.27 -7.99 4.99
N ALA A 314 10.54 -8.05 4.60
CA ALA A 314 11.04 -9.11 3.74
C ALA A 314 11.12 -10.45 4.49
N THR A 315 10.83 -11.54 3.80
CA THR A 315 10.99 -12.92 4.29
C THR A 315 11.87 -13.71 3.32
N PRO A 316 12.45 -14.86 3.72
CA PRO A 316 13.28 -15.68 2.83
C PRO A 316 12.59 -16.09 1.51
N THR A 317 11.25 -16.17 1.49
CA THR A 317 10.46 -16.50 0.31
C THR A 317 10.01 -15.27 -0.48
N HIS A 318 9.80 -14.13 0.18
CA HIS A 318 9.23 -12.92 -0.41
C HIS A 318 10.03 -11.67 0.02
N PRO A 319 10.88 -11.09 -0.85
CA PRO A 319 11.72 -9.93 -0.50
C PRO A 319 10.94 -8.61 -0.34
N ASN A 320 9.64 -8.61 -0.67
CA ASN A 320 8.69 -7.53 -0.44
C ASN A 320 9.17 -6.10 -0.74
N PRO A 321 9.85 -5.84 -1.88
CA PRO A 321 10.36 -4.50 -2.18
C PRO A 321 9.21 -3.49 -2.37
N CYS A 322 9.49 -2.25 -2.03
CA CYS A 322 8.62 -1.12 -2.36
C CYS A 322 8.67 -0.85 -3.88
N VAL A 323 7.53 -0.42 -4.44
CA VAL A 323 7.30 -0.38 -5.90
C VAL A 323 6.99 1.04 -6.33
N ALA A 324 7.73 1.52 -7.34
CA ALA A 324 7.57 2.85 -7.91
C ALA A 324 6.16 3.06 -8.47
N CYS A 325 5.58 4.21 -8.20
CA CYS A 325 4.30 4.60 -8.79
C CYS A 325 4.44 4.84 -10.30
N GLU A 326 3.59 4.19 -11.11
CA GLU A 326 3.53 4.45 -12.54
C GLU A 326 2.88 5.83 -12.79
N CYS A 327 3.67 6.83 -13.18
CA CYS A 327 3.24 8.20 -13.45
C CYS A 327 3.59 8.70 -14.86
N ASN A 328 3.95 7.78 -15.77
CA ASN A 328 4.40 8.03 -17.13
C ASN A 328 5.50 9.10 -17.21
N GLY A 329 6.37 9.22 -16.19
CA GLY A 329 7.38 10.29 -16.10
C GLY A 329 6.84 11.73 -15.92
N HIS A 330 5.52 11.94 -15.82
CA HIS A 330 4.93 13.27 -15.62
C HIS A 330 4.89 13.70 -14.15
N SER A 331 5.06 12.79 -13.20
CA SER A 331 5.26 13.12 -11.78
C SER A 331 6.37 12.30 -11.14
N ASN A 332 6.98 12.86 -10.10
CA ASN A 332 7.89 12.21 -9.16
C ASN A 332 7.30 12.18 -7.73
N LYS A 333 5.99 12.41 -7.59
CA LYS A 333 5.27 12.31 -6.32
C LYS A 333 3.97 11.54 -6.51
N CYS A 334 3.69 10.63 -5.58
CA CYS A 334 2.44 9.88 -5.52
C CYS A 334 2.04 9.65 -4.06
N ARG A 335 0.81 9.21 -3.86
CA ARG A 335 0.33 8.65 -2.60
C ARG A 335 -0.21 7.25 -2.83
N PHE A 336 -0.16 6.41 -1.80
CA PHE A 336 -0.93 5.19 -1.77
C PHE A 336 -2.45 5.47 -1.63
N SER A 337 -3.27 4.51 -2.04
CA SER A 337 -4.73 4.54 -1.90
C SER A 337 -5.26 3.12 -1.75
N MET A 338 -5.71 2.76 -0.53
CA MET A 338 -6.15 1.40 -0.22
C MET A 338 -7.33 0.94 -1.09
N GLU A 339 -8.31 1.82 -1.32
CA GLU A 339 -9.46 1.53 -2.19
C GLU A 339 -9.03 1.11 -3.61
N VAL A 340 -8.10 1.87 -4.19
CA VAL A 340 -7.57 1.62 -5.54
C VAL A 340 -6.73 0.35 -5.58
N PHE A 341 -5.96 0.09 -4.51
CA PHE A 341 -5.21 -1.16 -4.35
C PHE A 341 -6.15 -2.38 -4.32
N LEU A 342 -7.25 -2.31 -3.58
CA LEU A 342 -8.26 -3.37 -3.54
C LEU A 342 -8.93 -3.56 -4.91
N GLN A 343 -9.35 -2.48 -5.57
CA GLN A 343 -9.94 -2.52 -6.93
C GLN A 343 -8.98 -3.11 -7.98
N SER A 344 -7.66 -2.95 -7.81
CA SER A 344 -6.64 -3.55 -8.68
C SER A 344 -6.41 -5.06 -8.47
N GLY A 345 -7.10 -5.68 -7.50
CA GLY A 345 -6.82 -7.05 -7.06
C GLY A 345 -5.54 -7.16 -6.23
N ARG A 346 -5.27 -6.17 -5.36
CA ARG A 346 -4.06 -6.06 -4.50
C ARG A 346 -2.74 -5.99 -5.29
N LYS A 347 -2.75 -5.30 -6.43
CA LYS A 347 -1.56 -5.15 -7.30
C LYS A 347 -0.95 -3.75 -7.24
N SER A 348 -1.77 -2.71 -7.39
CA SER A 348 -1.32 -1.32 -7.53
C SER A 348 -2.37 -0.33 -7.01
N GLY A 349 -2.00 0.45 -6.00
CA GLY A 349 -2.78 1.50 -5.35
C GLY A 349 -2.17 2.90 -5.43
N GLY A 350 -1.02 3.07 -6.09
CA GLY A 350 -0.36 4.38 -6.24
C GLY A 350 -1.19 5.35 -7.09
N VAL A 351 -1.29 6.59 -6.63
CA VAL A 351 -1.99 7.69 -7.29
C VAL A 351 -1.03 8.87 -7.40
N CYS A 352 -0.70 9.25 -8.63
CA CYS A 352 0.21 10.34 -8.93
C CYS A 352 -0.35 11.69 -8.48
N GLN A 353 0.53 12.55 -8.00
CA GLN A 353 0.20 13.91 -7.56
C GLN A 353 0.84 14.93 -8.49
N LYS A 354 0.20 16.11 -8.66
CA LYS A 354 0.77 17.25 -9.40
C LYS A 354 1.35 16.87 -10.78
N CYS A 355 0.55 16.18 -11.60
CA CYS A 355 0.93 15.79 -12.97
C CYS A 355 1.46 17.00 -13.77
N ARG A 356 2.66 16.87 -14.33
CA ARG A 356 3.32 17.90 -15.15
C ARG A 356 3.00 17.67 -16.63
N HIS A 357 3.59 18.47 -17.52
CA HIS A 357 3.48 18.28 -18.97
C HIS A 357 2.04 18.33 -19.52
N ASN A 358 1.12 19.03 -18.83
CA ASN A 358 -0.30 19.15 -19.18
C ASN A 358 -1.06 17.80 -19.21
N THR A 359 -0.63 16.85 -18.38
CA THR A 359 -1.31 15.56 -18.19
C THR A 359 -2.16 15.54 -16.94
N ALA A 360 -3.09 14.58 -16.86
CA ALA A 360 -4.05 14.37 -15.80
C ALA A 360 -4.41 12.87 -15.68
N GLY A 361 -5.15 12.53 -14.61
CA GLY A 361 -5.51 11.15 -14.28
C GLY A 361 -4.56 10.49 -13.28
N ARG A 362 -4.97 9.31 -12.78
CA ARG A 362 -4.27 8.54 -11.73
C ARG A 362 -2.78 8.33 -12.01
N HIS A 363 -2.44 8.02 -13.26
CA HIS A 363 -1.08 7.72 -13.74
C HIS A 363 -0.55 8.84 -14.63
N CYS A 364 -1.16 10.03 -14.58
CA CYS A 364 -0.92 11.12 -15.52
C CYS A 364 -1.07 10.70 -17.00
N GLN A 365 -2.05 9.82 -17.28
CA GLN A 365 -2.12 9.06 -18.53
C GLN A 365 -2.95 9.70 -19.66
N TYR A 366 -3.67 10.79 -19.39
CA TYR A 366 -4.43 11.53 -20.41
C TYR A 366 -4.13 13.04 -20.32
N CYS A 367 -4.51 13.81 -21.34
CA CYS A 367 -4.26 15.24 -21.37
C CYS A 367 -5.28 16.02 -20.55
N GLN A 368 -4.85 17.03 -19.80
CA GLN A 368 -5.77 17.88 -19.04
C GLN A 368 -6.71 18.67 -19.97
N ASN A 369 -7.80 19.19 -19.43
CA ASN A 369 -8.77 19.99 -20.20
C ASN A 369 -8.09 21.19 -20.89
N GLY A 370 -8.40 21.39 -22.18
CA GLY A 370 -7.72 22.37 -23.03
C GLY A 370 -6.47 21.85 -23.74
N TYR A 371 -6.12 20.57 -23.55
CA TYR A 371 -5.06 19.87 -24.28
C TYR A 371 -5.59 18.58 -24.93
N THR A 372 -4.90 18.12 -25.97
CA THR A 372 -5.17 16.88 -26.70
C THR A 372 -3.91 16.05 -26.90
N ARG A 373 -4.08 14.75 -27.06
CA ARG A 373 -3.02 13.76 -27.25
C ARG A 373 -2.34 13.89 -28.61
N ASP A 374 -1.03 14.07 -28.61
CA ASP A 374 -0.17 14.03 -29.80
C ASP A 374 0.36 12.61 -30.03
N HIS A 375 -0.38 11.82 -30.78
CA HIS A 375 -0.08 10.40 -31.04
C HIS A 375 1.25 10.16 -31.75
N SER A 376 1.92 11.20 -32.29
CA SER A 376 3.29 11.08 -32.85
C SER A 376 4.38 10.91 -31.77
N LYS A 377 4.04 11.10 -30.49
CA LYS A 377 4.96 11.05 -29.34
C LYS A 377 4.53 9.98 -28.36
N ALA A 378 5.48 9.28 -27.75
CA ALA A 378 5.21 8.37 -26.62
C ALA A 378 4.48 9.11 -25.48
N LEU A 379 3.66 8.39 -24.71
CA LEU A 379 2.88 8.99 -23.62
C LEU A 379 3.77 9.73 -22.61
N SER A 380 4.89 9.13 -22.21
CA SER A 380 5.84 9.70 -21.25
C SER A 380 6.61 10.95 -21.73
N HIS A 381 6.47 11.33 -22.99
CA HIS A 381 7.18 12.47 -23.55
C HIS A 381 6.66 13.80 -22.99
N ARG A 382 7.55 14.75 -22.66
CA ARG A 382 7.20 16.07 -22.06
C ARG A 382 6.23 16.94 -22.89
N LYS A 383 6.03 16.60 -24.17
CA LYS A 383 5.10 17.24 -25.12
C LYS A 383 4.03 16.28 -25.67
N ALA A 384 3.72 15.17 -24.97
CA ALA A 384 2.69 14.21 -25.37
C ALA A 384 1.27 14.80 -25.44
N CYS A 385 1.07 15.94 -24.76
CA CYS A 385 -0.14 16.75 -24.78
C CYS A 385 0.14 18.12 -25.42
N GLN A 386 -0.60 18.44 -26.48
CA GLN A 386 -0.56 19.72 -27.18
C GLN A 386 -1.82 20.56 -26.88
N PRO A 387 -1.75 21.89 -26.85
CA PRO A 387 -2.93 22.73 -26.59
C PRO A 387 -3.97 22.59 -27.70
N CYS A 388 -5.25 22.62 -27.32
CA CYS A 388 -6.37 22.64 -28.26
C CYS A 388 -6.34 23.89 -29.14
N GLN A 389 -6.28 23.73 -30.46
CA GLN A 389 -6.17 24.84 -31.42
C GLN A 389 -7.55 25.32 -31.91
N CYS A 390 -8.48 25.52 -30.98
CA CYS A 390 -9.88 25.89 -31.28
C CYS A 390 -10.02 27.33 -31.76
N HIS A 391 -10.78 27.55 -32.82
CA HIS A 391 -11.03 28.88 -33.39
C HIS A 391 -11.90 29.73 -32.44
N PRO A 392 -11.45 30.92 -32.02
CA PRO A 392 -12.05 31.67 -30.91
C PRO A 392 -13.49 32.10 -31.15
N VAL A 393 -13.88 32.31 -32.42
CA VAL A 393 -15.25 32.69 -32.80
C VAL A 393 -16.11 31.49 -33.17
N GLY A 394 -15.51 30.44 -33.74
CA GLY A 394 -16.23 29.30 -34.30
C GLY A 394 -16.50 28.16 -33.31
N ALA A 395 -15.71 28.07 -32.25
CA ALA A 395 -15.92 27.14 -31.15
C ALA A 395 -16.77 27.77 -30.02
N VAL A 396 -17.33 26.91 -29.16
CA VAL A 396 -18.01 27.30 -27.92
C VAL A 396 -16.99 27.66 -26.81
N GLY A 397 -15.76 27.13 -26.91
CA GLY A 397 -14.67 27.45 -25.99
C GLY A 397 -13.30 26.98 -26.51
N ARG A 398 -12.27 27.07 -25.66
CA ARG A 398 -10.89 26.62 -25.98
C ARG A 398 -10.63 25.14 -25.69
N TRP A 399 -11.63 24.39 -25.29
CA TRP A 399 -11.55 22.98 -24.95
C TRP A 399 -11.93 22.11 -26.16
N CYS A 400 -11.26 20.98 -26.26
CA CYS A 400 -11.43 19.97 -27.29
C CYS A 400 -11.42 18.57 -26.68
N ASN A 401 -11.86 17.57 -27.45
CA ASN A 401 -11.75 16.17 -27.06
C ASN A 401 -10.27 15.80 -26.85
N GLN A 402 -9.93 15.26 -25.67
CA GLN A 402 -8.54 14.97 -25.27
C GLN A 402 -7.86 13.90 -26.14
N THR A 403 -8.62 13.06 -26.84
CA THR A 403 -8.10 11.96 -27.68
C THR A 403 -8.04 12.34 -29.16
N SER A 404 -9.07 13.02 -29.68
CA SER A 404 -9.20 13.34 -31.11
C SER A 404 -8.84 14.79 -31.48
N GLY A 405 -8.75 15.71 -30.51
CA GLY A 405 -8.51 17.12 -30.76
C GLY A 405 -9.71 17.91 -31.29
N GLN A 406 -10.87 17.28 -31.46
CA GLN A 406 -12.08 17.95 -31.97
C GLN A 406 -12.63 18.98 -30.97
N CYS A 407 -12.65 20.24 -31.37
CA CYS A 407 -13.26 21.33 -30.62
C CYS A 407 -14.80 21.27 -30.70
N LEU A 408 -15.52 21.77 -29.68
CA LEU A 408 -16.98 21.91 -29.78
C LEU A 408 -17.34 23.12 -30.64
N CYS A 409 -17.89 22.87 -31.82
CA CYS A 409 -18.26 23.90 -32.79
C CYS A 409 -19.62 24.51 -32.48
N ARG A 410 -19.80 25.78 -32.86
CA ARG A 410 -21.10 26.46 -32.86
C ARG A 410 -21.95 26.02 -34.05
N ASP A 411 -23.25 26.31 -33.99
CA ASP A 411 -24.21 25.95 -35.04
C ASP A 411 -23.75 26.44 -36.43
N GLY A 412 -23.78 25.53 -37.41
CA GLY A 412 -23.33 25.80 -38.78
C GLY A 412 -21.81 25.89 -38.97
N VAL A 413 -21.00 25.66 -37.93
CA VAL A 413 -19.53 25.63 -38.00
C VAL A 413 -19.03 24.17 -37.99
N THR A 414 -17.94 23.87 -38.70
CA THR A 414 -17.34 22.54 -38.78
C THR A 414 -15.80 22.57 -38.87
N GLY A 415 -15.19 21.38 -38.92
CA GLY A 415 -13.75 21.15 -38.92
C GLY A 415 -13.20 20.92 -37.50
N LEU A 416 -12.02 20.29 -37.42
CA LEU A 416 -11.37 19.91 -36.15
C LEU A 416 -11.24 21.08 -35.18
N ARG A 417 -10.97 22.27 -35.72
CA ARG A 417 -10.74 23.53 -35.01
C ARG A 417 -11.97 24.45 -35.02
N CYS A 418 -13.08 24.06 -35.64
CA CYS A 418 -14.25 24.91 -35.85
C CYS A 418 -13.94 26.20 -36.63
N ASN A 419 -13.13 26.08 -37.69
CA ASN A 419 -12.56 27.20 -38.44
C ASN A 419 -13.22 27.46 -39.80
N ARG A 420 -14.29 26.73 -40.15
CA ARG A 420 -15.02 26.90 -41.43
C ARG A 420 -16.52 26.62 -41.26
N CYS A 421 -17.35 27.18 -42.14
CA CYS A 421 -18.77 26.86 -42.14
C CYS A 421 -19.04 25.45 -42.70
N ALA A 422 -20.10 24.82 -42.21
CA ALA A 422 -20.61 23.55 -42.72
C ALA A 422 -21.21 23.71 -44.13
N PRO A 423 -21.30 22.63 -44.93
CA PRO A 423 -22.03 22.64 -46.20
C PRO A 423 -23.44 23.22 -46.03
N GLY A 424 -23.85 24.11 -46.93
CA GLY A 424 -25.12 24.84 -46.84
C GLY A 424 -25.10 26.06 -45.90
N TYR A 425 -23.95 26.47 -45.36
CA TYR A 425 -23.79 27.69 -44.56
C TYR A 425 -22.70 28.61 -45.16
N LYS A 426 -22.90 29.93 -45.02
CA LYS A 426 -21.94 30.98 -45.38
C LYS A 426 -21.48 31.77 -44.15
N GLN A 427 -20.33 32.43 -44.24
CA GLN A 427 -19.79 33.21 -43.13
C GLN A 427 -20.69 34.40 -42.78
N GLY A 428 -21.07 34.49 -41.51
CA GLY A 428 -21.83 35.60 -40.94
C GLY A 428 -20.92 36.72 -40.44
N LYS A 429 -21.45 37.95 -40.37
CA LYS A 429 -20.73 39.13 -39.86
C LYS A 429 -20.69 39.23 -38.33
N SER A 430 -21.42 38.37 -37.61
CA SER A 430 -21.55 38.43 -36.15
C SER A 430 -20.63 37.42 -35.45
N PRO A 431 -19.83 37.83 -34.44
CA PRO A 431 -19.08 36.91 -33.59
C PRO A 431 -19.94 35.91 -32.80
N LEU A 432 -21.25 36.17 -32.65
CA LEU A 432 -22.18 35.25 -31.99
C LEU A 432 -22.72 34.18 -32.96
N ARG A 433 -22.95 34.54 -34.22
CA ARG A 433 -23.37 33.64 -35.31
C ARG A 433 -22.39 33.70 -36.48
N PRO A 434 -21.23 33.04 -36.39
CA PRO A 434 -20.18 33.09 -37.42
C PRO A 434 -20.56 32.39 -38.73
N CYS A 435 -21.59 31.53 -38.73
CA CYS A 435 -22.09 30.85 -39.92
C CYS A 435 -23.62 30.97 -39.97
N ILE A 436 -24.16 31.27 -41.15
CA ILE A 436 -25.58 31.48 -41.42
C ILE A 436 -26.00 30.56 -42.55
N ARG A 437 -27.15 29.87 -42.42
CA ARG A 437 -27.63 28.95 -43.45
C ARG A 437 -27.90 29.70 -44.76
N ASN A 438 -27.55 29.10 -45.89
CA ASN A 438 -27.89 29.61 -47.21
C ASN A 438 -29.42 29.55 -47.41
N PRO A 439 -30.03 30.54 -48.08
CA PRO A 439 -31.44 30.43 -48.47
C PRO A 439 -31.62 29.22 -49.40
N PRO A 440 -32.74 28.49 -49.31
CA PRO A 440 -33.01 27.37 -50.20
C PRO A 440 -33.20 27.87 -51.63
N THR A 441 -32.48 27.28 -52.58
CA THR A 441 -32.75 27.48 -54.02
C THR A 441 -34.04 26.74 -54.37
N THR A 442 -35.07 27.46 -54.81
CA THR A 442 -36.40 26.89 -55.07
C THR A 442 -36.41 26.09 -56.38
N THR A 443 -36.09 24.80 -56.32
CA THR A 443 -36.34 23.85 -57.42
C THR A 443 -37.49 22.92 -57.06
N LEU A 444 -38.61 23.10 -57.75
CA LEU A 444 -39.85 22.35 -57.55
C LEU A 444 -39.70 20.93 -58.15
N VAL A 445 -39.70 19.89 -57.31
CA VAL A 445 -39.77 18.49 -57.76
C VAL A 445 -41.05 17.87 -57.19
N LYS A 446 -41.96 17.46 -58.09
CA LYS A 446 -43.16 16.69 -57.73
C LYS A 446 -42.73 15.27 -57.36
N HIS A 447 -43.17 14.79 -56.20
CA HIS A 447 -43.16 13.35 -55.90
C HIS A 447 -44.54 12.77 -56.22
N THR A 448 -44.59 11.89 -57.20
CA THR A 448 -45.66 10.90 -57.35
C THR A 448 -45.53 9.85 -56.24
N SER A 449 -46.66 9.39 -55.70
CA SER A 449 -46.71 8.38 -54.64
C SER A 449 -47.73 7.31 -54.99
N GLU A 450 -47.30 6.06 -55.00
CA GLU A 450 -48.16 4.87 -54.91
C GLU A 450 -47.66 3.94 -53.80
N PRO A 451 -48.51 3.02 -53.27
CA PRO A 451 -48.59 2.87 -51.83
C PRO A 451 -48.27 1.46 -51.27
N ASN A 452 -48.36 1.38 -49.94
CA ASN A 452 -48.52 0.20 -49.08
C ASN A 452 -47.31 -0.74 -48.84
N ASP A 453 -46.85 -0.73 -47.58
CA ASP A 453 -47.09 -1.89 -46.71
C ASP A 453 -47.43 -1.39 -45.29
N GLU A 454 -48.42 -2.01 -44.64
CA GLU A 454 -48.95 -1.56 -43.36
C GLU A 454 -48.38 -2.35 -42.17
N ARG A 455 -47.90 -1.64 -41.15
CA ARG A 455 -47.93 -2.16 -39.77
C ARG A 455 -48.05 -1.00 -38.76
N PRO A 456 -49.00 -1.05 -37.81
CA PRO A 456 -49.47 0.15 -37.13
C PRO A 456 -48.57 0.60 -35.96
N GLY A 457 -48.49 1.91 -35.74
CA GLY A 457 -48.18 2.47 -34.41
C GLY A 457 -46.91 3.31 -34.24
N VAL A 458 -46.23 3.76 -35.29
CA VAL A 458 -45.17 4.78 -35.14
C VAL A 458 -45.77 6.17 -35.34
N LEU A 459 -45.80 6.99 -34.28
CA LEU A 459 -46.21 8.39 -34.35
C LEU A 459 -45.23 9.17 -35.24
N ASN A 460 -45.67 9.49 -36.46
CA ASN A 460 -44.82 10.10 -37.48
C ASN A 460 -44.30 11.47 -37.02
N SER A 461 -42.98 11.68 -37.07
CA SER A 461 -42.32 12.91 -36.59
C SER A 461 -42.47 14.09 -37.56
N LYS A 462 -43.71 14.50 -37.84
CA LYS A 462 -44.06 15.70 -38.61
C LYS A 462 -45.19 16.48 -37.90
N ASN A 463 -44.84 17.10 -36.75
CA ASN A 463 -45.45 18.30 -36.11
C ASN A 463 -45.14 18.31 -34.59
N LYS A 464 -43.94 18.77 -34.21
CA LYS A 464 -43.41 18.70 -32.82
C LYS A 464 -43.95 19.78 -31.85
N GLU A 465 -45.17 20.29 -32.04
CA GLU A 465 -45.69 21.45 -31.28
C GLU A 465 -47.02 21.23 -30.55
N THR A 466 -47.79 20.18 -30.87
CA THR A 466 -49.08 19.90 -30.23
C THR A 466 -49.06 18.54 -29.53
N ILE A 467 -49.19 18.54 -28.20
CA ILE A 467 -49.41 17.31 -27.41
C ILE A 467 -50.91 17.02 -27.40
N GLU A 468 -51.31 15.95 -28.09
CA GLU A 468 -52.71 15.51 -28.18
C GLU A 468 -53.13 14.66 -26.96
N LEU A 469 -54.37 14.81 -26.51
CA LEU A 469 -54.90 14.14 -25.32
C LEU A 469 -54.95 12.61 -25.48
N THR A 470 -55.31 12.14 -26.67
CA THR A 470 -55.37 10.72 -27.07
C THR A 470 -54.02 10.02 -26.87
N ALA A 471 -52.93 10.61 -27.38
CA ALA A 471 -51.58 10.10 -27.22
C ALA A 471 -51.16 9.95 -25.75
N VAL A 472 -51.54 10.89 -24.87
CA VAL A 472 -51.22 10.84 -23.43
C VAL A 472 -52.03 9.76 -22.70
N CYS A 473 -53.29 9.52 -23.09
CA CYS A 473 -54.14 8.48 -22.50
C CYS A 473 -53.70 7.05 -22.87
N VAL A 474 -53.08 6.82 -24.04
CA VAL A 474 -52.67 5.48 -24.47
C VAL A 474 -51.39 5.00 -23.77
N CYS A 475 -50.54 5.91 -23.29
CA CYS A 475 -49.26 5.57 -22.65
C CYS A 475 -49.40 5.07 -21.20
N LEU A 476 -48.48 4.17 -20.80
CA LEU A 476 -48.45 3.55 -19.47
C LEU A 476 -47.94 4.49 -18.38
N VAL A 477 -46.88 5.27 -18.66
CA VAL A 477 -46.20 6.16 -17.72
C VAL A 477 -45.89 7.51 -18.38
N VAL A 478 -46.15 8.61 -17.67
CA VAL A 478 -45.85 9.99 -18.12
C VAL A 478 -45.26 10.84 -16.98
N LEU A 479 -44.02 11.31 -17.13
CA LEU A 479 -43.21 11.95 -16.07
C LEU A 479 -42.51 13.24 -16.53
N LYS A 480 -42.46 14.26 -15.66
CA LYS A 480 -41.45 15.35 -15.73
C LYS A 480 -40.23 14.92 -14.91
N VAL A 481 -39.08 14.74 -15.56
CA VAL A 481 -37.84 14.32 -14.90
C VAL A 481 -36.69 15.28 -15.21
N GLN A 482 -35.76 15.45 -14.28
CA GLN A 482 -34.48 16.11 -14.53
C GLN A 482 -33.35 15.08 -14.49
N VAL A 483 -32.52 15.04 -15.52
CA VAL A 483 -31.34 14.16 -15.55
C VAL A 483 -30.20 14.80 -14.75
N LYS A 484 -29.69 14.10 -13.74
CA LYS A 484 -28.61 14.57 -12.86
C LYS A 484 -27.25 13.98 -13.21
N GLY A 485 -27.21 12.74 -13.71
CA GLY A 485 -25.98 12.05 -14.13
C GLY A 485 -26.29 10.86 -15.01
N MET A 486 -25.25 10.24 -15.57
CA MET A 486 -25.35 8.97 -16.29
C MET A 486 -24.07 8.14 -16.09
N GLU A 487 -24.22 6.83 -15.95
CA GLU A 487 -23.13 5.87 -15.78
C GLU A 487 -23.35 4.64 -16.66
N ARG A 488 -22.28 4.01 -17.13
CA ARG A 488 -22.35 2.82 -18.00
C ARG A 488 -22.25 1.55 -17.15
N SER A 489 -23.29 0.74 -17.18
CA SER A 489 -23.41 -0.51 -16.41
C SER A 489 -23.62 -1.69 -17.36
N GLY A 490 -22.51 -2.30 -17.79
CA GLY A 490 -22.51 -3.42 -18.75
C GLY A 490 -23.16 -3.05 -20.10
N PRO A 491 -24.18 -3.79 -20.57
CA PRO A 491 -24.93 -3.48 -21.80
C PRO A 491 -25.97 -2.36 -21.62
N TRP A 492 -26.05 -1.71 -20.46
CA TRP A 492 -27.00 -0.67 -20.11
C TRP A 492 -26.33 0.65 -19.73
N TRP A 493 -27.09 1.73 -19.82
CA TRP A 493 -26.80 3.01 -19.21
C TRP A 493 -27.78 3.28 -18.08
N GLN A 494 -27.26 3.64 -16.91
CA GLN A 494 -28.05 4.06 -15.75
C GLN A 494 -28.01 5.59 -15.68
N PHE A 495 -29.17 6.23 -15.87
CA PHE A 495 -29.34 7.66 -15.68
C PHE A 495 -29.85 7.94 -14.27
N SER A 496 -29.10 8.72 -13.49
CA SER A 496 -29.57 9.27 -12.22
C SER A 496 -30.57 10.38 -12.54
N ILE A 497 -31.86 10.14 -12.33
CA ILE A 497 -32.94 11.10 -12.60
C ILE A 497 -33.60 11.60 -11.31
N SER A 498 -34.20 12.77 -11.37
CA SER A 498 -35.07 13.31 -10.33
C SER A 498 -36.47 13.51 -10.91
N VAL A 499 -37.43 12.71 -10.43
CA VAL A 499 -38.84 12.76 -10.84
C VAL A 499 -39.50 13.95 -10.14
N GLN A 500 -39.77 15.02 -10.90
CA GLN A 500 -40.39 16.24 -10.40
C GLN A 500 -41.91 16.13 -10.33
N VAL A 501 -42.53 15.57 -11.38
CA VAL A 501 -43.99 15.43 -11.47
C VAL A 501 -44.34 14.10 -12.15
N VAL A 502 -45.20 13.32 -11.50
CA VAL A 502 -45.92 12.20 -12.12
C VAL A 502 -47.23 12.74 -12.70
N PHE A 503 -47.48 12.49 -13.98
CA PHE A 503 -48.73 12.88 -14.65
C PHE A 503 -49.68 11.70 -14.82
N ARG A 504 -49.16 10.51 -15.14
CA ARG A 504 -49.93 9.26 -15.31
C ARG A 504 -49.05 8.06 -14.95
N THR A 505 -49.65 7.05 -14.32
CA THR A 505 -49.13 5.67 -14.25
C THR A 505 -50.31 4.70 -14.21
N ARG A 506 -50.23 3.54 -14.90
CA ARG A 506 -51.37 2.62 -15.13
C ARG A 506 -51.29 1.27 -14.38
N SER A 507 -50.18 1.00 -13.70
CA SER A 507 -49.91 -0.27 -12.97
C SER A 507 -49.48 0.05 -11.52
N PRO A 508 -49.36 -0.93 -10.57
CA PRO A 508 -48.99 -0.67 -9.17
C PRO A 508 -47.49 -0.29 -8.97
N SER A 509 -46.90 0.37 -9.98
CA SER A 509 -45.52 0.83 -10.07
C SER A 509 -45.12 1.75 -8.92
N ARG A 510 -43.93 1.54 -8.36
CA ARG A 510 -43.37 2.32 -7.25
C ARG A 510 -42.73 3.66 -7.71
N VAL A 511 -43.18 4.21 -8.84
CA VAL A 511 -42.67 5.48 -9.39
C VAL A 511 -43.16 6.66 -8.55
N ARG A 512 -42.30 7.14 -7.65
CA ARG A 512 -42.55 8.26 -6.74
C ARG A 512 -41.76 9.50 -7.17
N ARG A 513 -42.15 10.68 -6.67
CA ARG A 513 -41.32 11.88 -6.78
C ARG A 513 -40.03 11.69 -5.99
N GLY A 514 -38.93 12.27 -6.46
CA GLY A 514 -37.61 12.15 -5.83
C GLY A 514 -36.55 11.54 -6.76
N PRO A 515 -35.39 11.15 -6.22
CA PRO A 515 -34.33 10.50 -7.00
C PRO A 515 -34.74 9.08 -7.41
N GLN A 516 -34.52 8.73 -8.68
CA GLN A 516 -34.73 7.38 -9.23
C GLN A 516 -33.65 7.06 -10.27
N SER A 517 -33.49 5.78 -10.59
CA SER A 517 -32.60 5.29 -11.65
C SER A 517 -33.42 4.93 -12.89
N LEU A 518 -33.09 5.52 -14.03
CA LEU A 518 -33.69 5.22 -15.33
C LEU A 518 -32.68 4.43 -16.17
N TRP A 519 -33.08 3.25 -16.65
CA TRP A 519 -32.20 2.34 -17.39
C TRP A 519 -32.46 2.41 -18.89
N VAL A 520 -31.40 2.52 -19.71
CA VAL A 520 -31.49 2.61 -21.17
C VAL A 520 -30.55 1.57 -21.81
N PRO A 521 -31.01 0.73 -22.76
CA PRO A 521 -30.13 -0.18 -23.49
C PRO A 521 -29.05 0.57 -24.26
N ASN A 522 -27.80 0.10 -24.23
CA ASN A 522 -26.69 0.75 -24.96
C ASN A 522 -26.95 0.86 -26.48
N ARG A 523 -27.66 -0.11 -27.06
CA ARG A 523 -28.10 -0.11 -28.48
C ARG A 523 -29.09 1.03 -28.82
N ASP A 524 -29.94 1.42 -27.87
CA ASP A 524 -31.02 2.38 -28.09
C ASP A 524 -30.51 3.81 -27.81
N LEU A 525 -29.61 3.96 -26.83
CA LEU A 525 -28.86 5.21 -26.65
C LEU A 525 -27.97 5.52 -27.87
N ALA A 526 -27.37 4.49 -28.49
CA ALA A 526 -26.54 4.64 -29.70
C ALA A 526 -27.33 5.10 -30.94
N CYS A 527 -28.63 4.81 -31.05
CA CYS A 527 -29.48 5.35 -32.11
C CYS A 527 -30.13 6.71 -31.77
N GLY A 528 -29.86 7.25 -30.57
CA GLY A 528 -30.39 8.54 -30.12
C GLY A 528 -31.82 8.47 -29.54
N CYS A 529 -32.32 7.28 -29.22
CA CYS A 529 -33.69 7.05 -28.74
C CYS A 529 -33.67 6.35 -27.37
N PRO A 530 -33.87 7.05 -26.24
CA PRO A 530 -34.19 8.47 -26.08
C PRO A 530 -32.97 9.41 -26.07
N ALA A 531 -33.12 10.62 -26.63
CA ALA A 531 -32.10 11.68 -26.66
C ALA A 531 -31.92 12.42 -25.32
N LEU A 532 -31.60 11.70 -24.26
CA LEU A 532 -31.39 12.24 -22.92
C LEU A 532 -30.06 12.97 -22.79
N HIS A 533 -30.06 14.08 -22.04
CA HIS A 533 -28.89 14.92 -21.80
C HIS A 533 -28.80 15.28 -20.31
N VAL A 534 -27.64 15.02 -19.70
CA VAL A 534 -27.38 15.38 -18.30
C VAL A 534 -27.55 16.89 -18.07
N GLY A 535 -28.17 17.26 -16.95
CA GLY A 535 -28.49 18.64 -16.58
C GLY A 535 -29.82 19.17 -17.15
N ARG A 536 -30.40 18.54 -18.16
CA ARG A 536 -31.67 18.97 -18.78
C ARG A 536 -32.89 18.28 -18.15
N THR A 537 -34.04 18.94 -18.30
CA THR A 537 -35.36 18.45 -17.88
C THR A 537 -36.13 17.93 -19.10
N PHE A 538 -36.77 16.78 -18.97
CA PHE A 538 -37.51 16.10 -20.03
C PHE A 538 -38.92 15.70 -19.56
N LEU A 539 -39.84 15.67 -20.52
CA LEU A 539 -41.07 14.92 -20.45
C LEU A 539 -40.78 13.52 -21.00
N LEU A 540 -40.89 12.49 -20.16
CA LEU A 540 -40.85 11.08 -20.56
C LEU A 540 -42.26 10.58 -20.78
N ILE A 541 -42.48 9.88 -21.89
CA ILE A 541 -43.73 9.23 -22.26
C ILE A 541 -43.41 7.81 -22.72
N GLY A 542 -44.07 6.81 -22.13
CA GLY A 542 -43.94 5.41 -22.56
C GLY A 542 -42.79 4.61 -21.97
N ALA A 543 -42.18 5.06 -20.87
CA ALA A 543 -41.27 4.21 -20.09
C ALA A 543 -42.06 3.05 -19.46
N GLU A 544 -41.55 1.82 -19.54
CA GLU A 544 -42.14 0.64 -18.90
C GLU A 544 -41.37 0.29 -17.62
N ASP A 545 -42.08 -0.19 -16.59
CA ASP A 545 -41.47 -0.98 -15.53
C ASP A 545 -41.27 -2.41 -16.09
N GLY A 546 -40.02 -2.84 -16.25
CA GLY A 546 -39.71 -4.04 -17.03
C GLY A 546 -39.95 -5.35 -16.27
N GLU A 547 -41.07 -6.03 -16.51
CA GLU A 547 -41.29 -7.43 -16.06
C GLU A 547 -40.52 -8.48 -16.89
N ARG A 548 -39.79 -8.08 -17.94
CA ARG A 548 -39.08 -8.99 -18.86
C ARG A 548 -37.68 -9.40 -18.38
N GLY A 549 -37.64 -10.21 -17.32
CA GLY A 549 -36.93 -11.50 -17.32
C GLY A 549 -35.41 -11.57 -17.57
N TRP A 550 -34.60 -10.54 -17.29
CA TRP A 550 -33.13 -10.64 -17.32
C TRP A 550 -32.47 -9.93 -16.12
N GLY A 551 -32.59 -10.53 -14.94
CA GLY A 551 -31.97 -10.10 -13.67
C GLY A 551 -32.85 -10.45 -12.46
N PRO A 552 -32.29 -10.64 -11.25
CA PRO A 552 -33.07 -11.00 -10.08
C PRO A 552 -33.94 -9.85 -9.55
N GLU A 553 -35.25 -10.10 -9.46
CA GLU A 553 -36.28 -9.49 -8.59
C GLU A 553 -36.27 -7.97 -8.28
N GLU A 554 -35.90 -7.10 -9.23
CA GLU A 554 -36.08 -5.65 -9.06
C GLU A 554 -36.94 -5.02 -10.16
N SER A 555 -38.09 -4.44 -9.77
CA SER A 555 -38.90 -3.58 -10.63
C SER A 555 -38.14 -2.28 -10.96
N ARG A 556 -37.58 -2.20 -12.17
CA ARG A 556 -36.76 -1.08 -12.65
C ARG A 556 -37.48 -0.29 -13.74
N LEU A 557 -37.36 1.04 -13.67
CA LEU A 557 -37.87 1.96 -14.69
C LEU A 557 -36.94 1.92 -15.91
N VAL A 558 -37.46 1.48 -17.06
CA VAL A 558 -36.70 1.32 -18.31
C VAL A 558 -37.21 2.30 -19.35
N ALA A 559 -36.28 2.97 -20.05
CA ALA A 559 -36.57 3.69 -21.28
C ALA A 559 -35.82 3.06 -22.45
N ASP A 560 -36.56 2.59 -23.44
CA ASP A 560 -36.03 1.96 -24.64
C ASP A 560 -36.35 2.82 -25.88
N ARG A 561 -36.10 2.27 -27.08
CA ARG A 561 -36.46 2.89 -28.36
C ARG A 561 -37.94 3.29 -28.54
N SER A 562 -38.87 2.77 -27.73
CA SER A 562 -40.29 3.16 -27.73
C SER A 562 -40.59 4.35 -26.80
N THR A 563 -39.68 4.67 -25.88
CA THR A 563 -39.84 5.77 -24.93
C THR A 563 -39.50 7.11 -25.57
N LEU A 564 -40.48 8.01 -25.59
CA LEU A 564 -40.31 9.37 -26.10
C LEU A 564 -39.81 10.30 -24.98
N ALA A 565 -38.62 10.87 -25.17
CA ALA A 565 -38.07 11.91 -24.31
C ALA A 565 -38.08 13.27 -25.01
N LEU A 566 -39.01 14.15 -24.61
CA LEU A 566 -39.11 15.51 -25.14
C LEU A 566 -38.48 16.50 -24.17
N GLN A 567 -37.57 17.37 -24.63
CA GLN A 567 -37.02 18.42 -23.76
C GLN A 567 -38.17 19.33 -23.27
N TRP A 568 -38.25 19.50 -21.95
CA TRP A 568 -39.39 20.12 -21.29
C TRP A 568 -39.60 21.59 -21.71
N ARG A 569 -40.87 21.95 -21.98
CA ARG A 569 -41.31 23.33 -22.22
C ARG A 569 -42.41 23.69 -21.19
N GLU A 570 -42.29 24.82 -20.51
CA GLU A 570 -43.20 25.15 -19.38
C GLU A 570 -44.69 25.31 -19.79
N HIS A 571 -44.98 25.69 -21.04
CA HIS A 571 -46.35 25.77 -21.55
C HIS A 571 -47.08 24.41 -21.64
N TRP A 572 -46.38 23.28 -21.49
CA TRP A 572 -47.02 21.97 -21.35
C TRP A 572 -47.61 21.74 -19.96
N SER A 573 -47.13 22.47 -18.94
CA SER A 573 -47.51 22.26 -17.53
C SER A 573 -49.01 22.42 -17.24
N PRO A 574 -49.74 23.43 -17.78
CA PRO A 574 -51.18 23.53 -17.57
C PRO A 574 -51.95 22.40 -18.27
N LYS A 575 -51.59 22.09 -19.53
CA LYS A 575 -52.25 21.05 -20.34
C LYS A 575 -52.10 19.65 -19.70
N LEU A 576 -50.88 19.25 -19.32
CA LEU A 576 -50.62 17.97 -18.67
C LEU A 576 -51.24 17.88 -17.26
N ARG A 577 -51.39 18.99 -16.54
CA ARG A 577 -52.13 19.03 -15.26
C ARG A 577 -53.65 18.86 -15.47
N ALA A 578 -54.21 19.45 -16.52
CA ALA A 578 -55.61 19.24 -16.91
C ALA A 578 -55.87 17.78 -17.32
N PHE A 579 -54.98 17.19 -18.14
CA PHE A 579 -55.06 15.78 -18.55
C PHE A 579 -55.02 14.83 -17.35
N ARG A 580 -54.10 15.03 -16.39
CA ARG A 580 -54.10 14.27 -15.12
C ARG A 580 -55.40 14.42 -14.33
N GLY A 581 -56.06 15.58 -14.41
CA GLY A 581 -57.38 15.81 -13.80
C GLY A 581 -58.52 15.07 -14.50
N GLN A 582 -58.47 14.94 -15.83
CA GLN A 582 -59.43 14.20 -16.64
C GLN A 582 -59.26 12.69 -16.50
N ASP A 583 -58.01 12.21 -16.44
CA ASP A 583 -57.65 10.82 -16.19
C ASP A 583 -58.17 10.32 -14.83
N LYS A 584 -57.92 11.08 -13.76
CA LYS A 584 -58.49 10.81 -12.42
C LYS A 584 -60.03 10.82 -12.38
N ARG A 585 -60.71 11.32 -13.42
CA ARG A 585 -62.17 11.32 -13.57
C ARG A 585 -62.65 10.26 -14.57
N GLY A 586 -61.80 9.29 -14.94
CA GLY A 586 -62.15 8.18 -15.82
C GLY A 586 -62.33 8.53 -17.30
N ARG A 587 -61.91 9.72 -17.76
CA ARG A 587 -62.19 10.22 -19.12
C ARG A 587 -61.13 9.87 -20.18
N CYS A 588 -60.21 8.93 -19.90
CA CYS A 588 -59.33 8.38 -20.92
C CYS A 588 -60.00 7.15 -21.57
N PRO A 589 -60.23 7.13 -22.89
CA PRO A 589 -60.87 5.99 -23.56
C PRO A 589 -60.06 4.71 -23.42
N SER A 590 -60.76 3.58 -23.43
CA SER A 590 -60.15 2.26 -23.37
C SER A 590 -59.57 1.86 -24.74
N LYS A 591 -58.64 0.89 -24.77
CA LYS A 591 -57.85 0.58 -25.97
C LYS A 591 -58.67 -0.07 -27.12
N SER A 592 -59.96 -0.34 -26.91
CA SER A 592 -60.88 -0.98 -27.85
C SER A 592 -61.66 -0.01 -28.76
N GLU A 593 -61.67 1.30 -28.50
CA GLU A 593 -62.48 2.27 -29.26
C GLU A 593 -61.71 3.02 -30.36
N ALA A 594 -60.42 2.73 -30.56
CA ALA A 594 -59.55 3.47 -31.49
C ALA A 594 -59.34 2.80 -32.86
N LEU A 595 -60.08 1.72 -33.17
CA LEU A 595 -59.88 0.87 -34.36
C LEU A 595 -61.20 0.44 -35.02
N THR A 596 -62.00 1.40 -35.47
CA THR A 596 -63.07 1.17 -36.46
C THR A 596 -63.18 2.37 -37.42
N PRO A 597 -62.95 2.20 -38.73
CA PRO A 597 -63.31 3.20 -39.73
C PRO A 597 -64.81 3.07 -40.05
N SER A 598 -65.55 4.17 -39.97
CA SER A 598 -66.95 4.23 -40.38
C SER A 598 -67.05 4.49 -41.89
N THR A 599 -67.32 3.46 -42.69
CA THR A 599 -67.83 3.60 -44.07
C THR A 599 -69.35 3.40 -44.11
N PRO A 600 -70.08 4.12 -44.98
CA PRO A 600 -71.54 4.14 -44.95
C PRO A 600 -72.16 2.95 -45.69
N ASN A 601 -73.29 2.45 -45.18
CA ASN A 601 -74.22 1.67 -45.97
C ASN A 601 -75.16 2.62 -46.71
N LEU A 602 -75.15 2.60 -48.04
CA LEU A 602 -76.36 2.81 -48.83
C LEU A 602 -76.63 1.52 -49.63
N SER A 603 -77.89 1.13 -49.65
CA SER A 603 -78.42 -0.06 -50.30
C SER A 603 -78.75 0.18 -51.78
N SER A 604 -78.84 -0.93 -52.53
CA SER A 604 -79.20 -1.09 -53.96
C SER A 604 -78.02 -0.98 -54.93
#